data_AF-A0A099F6M0-F1
#
_entry.id   AF-A0A099F6M0-F1
#
_cell.length_a   1.000
_cell.length_b   1.000
_cell.length_c   1.000
_cell.angle_alpha   90.00
_cell.angle_beta   90.00
_cell.angle_gamma   90.00
#
_symmetry.space_group_name_H-M   'P 1'
#
loop_
_entity.id
_entity.type
_entity.pdbx_description
1 polymer ?
#
loop_
_entity_poly.entity_id
_entity_poly.type
_entity_poly.pdbx_seq_one_letter_code
_entity_poly.pdbx_strand_id
1 'polypeptide(L)'
;MTADFFCQARKCATIAMEFLLGAKALNAASLEGTPFLQRPTLALAGHGLEMMLKACCYVNGRKPPSNGKKGHDIAALWQDDICLAVRLHVYIHAGYAVEEARLSGMFPDVPEDDEAQTLIEEYVKELCRLHGGTAGYPLRYPHECDEKAPPKHFVVDALCGAADDMAKSLSEFDLRHLREGA
;
A
#
# COMPACT_ATOMS: atom_id res chain seq x y z
N MET A 1 21.44 2.62 11.73
CA MET A 1 20.99 3.22 10.46
C MET A 1 21.93 4.36 10.10
N THR A 2 22.38 4.47 8.85
CA THR A 2 23.23 5.57 8.38
C THR A 2 22.37 6.81 8.10
N ALA A 3 22.97 8.02 8.12
CA ALA A 3 22.26 9.26 7.82
C ALA A 3 21.66 9.27 6.39
N ASP A 4 22.37 8.69 5.42
CA ASP A 4 21.88 8.55 4.05
C ASP A 4 20.63 7.66 3.97
N PHE A 5 20.65 6.49 4.62
CA PHE A 5 19.47 5.62 4.64
C PHE A 5 18.27 6.25 5.32
N PHE A 6 18.48 7.00 6.42
CA PHE A 6 17.38 7.73 7.05
C PHE A 6 16.78 8.79 6.12
N CYS A 7 17.62 9.52 5.38
CA CYS A 7 17.17 10.52 4.40
C CYS A 7 16.37 9.87 3.26
N GLN A 8 16.86 8.76 2.71
CA GLN A 8 16.15 8.03 1.65
C GLN A 8 14.83 7.42 2.15
N ALA A 9 14.82 6.86 3.37
CA ALA A 9 13.61 6.35 4.00
C ALA A 9 12.54 7.44 4.12
N ARG A 10 12.91 8.62 4.64
CA ARG A 10 12.00 9.79 4.71
C ARG A 10 11.45 10.18 3.36
N LYS A 11 12.32 10.30 2.36
CA LYS A 11 11.91 10.67 1.00
C LYS A 11 10.89 9.67 0.44
N CYS A 12 11.15 8.37 0.56
CA CYS A 12 10.22 7.34 0.12
C CYS A 12 8.90 7.38 0.89
N ALA A 13 8.92 7.55 2.21
CA ALA A 13 7.70 7.64 3.01
C ALA A 13 6.85 8.87 2.65
N THR A 14 7.47 10.03 2.42
CA THR A 14 6.75 11.24 1.97
C THR A 14 6.10 11.02 0.60
N ILE A 15 6.84 10.47 -0.36
CA ILE A 15 6.30 10.19 -1.71
C ILE A 15 5.17 9.15 -1.64
N ALA A 16 5.30 8.13 -0.78
CA ALA A 16 4.24 7.15 -0.56
C ALA A 16 2.94 7.83 -0.12
N MET A 17 3.03 8.74 0.85
CA MET A 17 1.89 9.49 1.35
C MET A 17 1.27 10.39 0.28
N GLU A 18 2.09 11.07 -0.54
CA GLU A 18 1.60 11.89 -1.66
C GLU A 18 0.78 11.06 -2.67
N PHE A 19 1.28 9.89 -3.06
CA PHE A 19 0.55 9.00 -3.96
C PHE A 19 -0.77 8.51 -3.33
N LEU A 20 -0.75 8.12 -2.05
CA LEU A 20 -1.92 7.59 -1.38
C LEU A 20 -2.98 8.64 -1.11
N LEU A 21 -2.59 9.88 -0.78
CA LEU A 21 -3.53 11.01 -0.74
C LEU A 21 -4.19 11.27 -2.11
N GLY A 22 -3.42 11.16 -3.19
CA GLY A 22 -3.96 11.19 -4.55
C GLY A 22 -4.95 10.05 -4.81
N ALA A 23 -4.62 8.82 -4.39
CA ALA A 23 -5.51 7.67 -4.49
C ALA A 23 -6.82 7.91 -3.73
N LYS A 24 -6.74 8.43 -2.50
CA LYS A 24 -7.89 8.76 -1.65
C LYS A 24 -8.78 9.84 -2.26
N ALA A 25 -8.19 10.87 -2.86
CA ALA A 25 -8.95 11.91 -3.56
C ALA A 25 -9.72 11.35 -4.76
N LEU A 26 -9.08 10.51 -5.60
CA LEU A 26 -9.75 9.86 -6.73
C LEU A 26 -10.82 8.88 -6.27
N ASN A 27 -10.56 8.17 -5.17
CA ASN A 27 -11.49 7.24 -4.57
C ASN A 27 -12.76 7.95 -4.08
N ALA A 28 -12.63 9.10 -3.41
CA ALA A 28 -13.77 9.93 -3.01
C ALA A 28 -14.57 10.44 -4.22
N ALA A 29 -13.90 11.02 -5.23
CA ALA A 29 -14.56 11.50 -6.45
C ALA A 29 -15.35 10.40 -7.18
N SER A 30 -14.86 9.16 -7.11
CA SER A 30 -15.51 8.03 -7.76
C SER A 30 -16.82 7.59 -7.11
N LEU A 31 -17.03 7.89 -5.82
CA LEU A 31 -18.32 7.70 -5.14
C LEU A 31 -19.38 8.69 -5.63
N GLU A 32 -18.95 9.85 -6.14
CA GLU A 32 -19.82 10.90 -6.68
C GLU A 32 -20.28 10.61 -8.13
N GLY A 33 -20.06 9.39 -8.63
CA GLY A 33 -20.61 8.93 -9.92
C GLY A 33 -19.62 8.87 -11.09
N THR A 34 -18.30 8.83 -10.83
CA THR A 34 -17.28 8.63 -11.88
C THR A 34 -16.63 7.24 -11.81
N PRO A 35 -17.19 6.22 -12.50
CA PRO A 35 -16.69 4.84 -12.43
C PRO A 35 -15.29 4.67 -13.06
N PHE A 36 -14.88 5.57 -13.96
CA PHE A 36 -13.60 5.50 -14.68
C PHE A 36 -12.36 5.79 -13.82
N LEU A 37 -12.53 6.21 -12.56
CA LEU A 37 -11.42 6.55 -11.67
C LEU A 37 -10.81 5.36 -10.93
N GLN A 38 -11.40 4.17 -11.02
CA GLN A 38 -10.91 3.00 -10.27
C GLN A 38 -9.45 2.64 -10.63
N ARG A 39 -9.11 2.60 -11.92
CA ARG A 39 -7.75 2.27 -12.37
C ARG A 39 -6.69 3.29 -11.92
N PRO A 40 -6.86 4.60 -12.14
CA PRO A 40 -5.88 5.57 -11.65
C PRO A 40 -5.80 5.58 -10.12
N THR A 41 -6.90 5.32 -9.39
CA THR A 41 -6.87 5.12 -7.93
C THR A 41 -5.95 3.97 -7.55
N LEU A 42 -6.13 2.78 -8.16
CA LEU A 42 -5.31 1.60 -7.87
C LEU A 42 -3.85 1.79 -8.31
N ALA A 43 -3.60 2.59 -9.35
CA ALA A 43 -2.24 2.95 -9.76
C ALA A 43 -1.51 3.75 -8.71
N LEU A 44 -2.14 4.79 -8.20
CA LEU A 44 -1.57 5.60 -7.12
C LEU A 44 -1.39 4.76 -5.86
N ALA A 45 -2.36 3.88 -5.53
CA ALA A 45 -2.23 2.95 -4.41
C ALA A 45 -1.03 2.01 -4.56
N GLY A 46 -0.83 1.42 -5.74
CA GLY A 46 0.31 0.55 -6.03
C GLY A 46 1.66 1.26 -5.90
N HIS A 47 1.79 2.48 -6.44
CA HIS A 47 3.01 3.28 -6.29
C HIS A 47 3.26 3.69 -4.84
N GLY A 48 2.19 4.05 -4.11
CA GLY A 48 2.26 4.33 -2.68
C GLY A 48 2.84 3.16 -1.90
N LEU A 49 2.28 1.96 -2.10
CA LEU A 49 2.76 0.73 -1.47
C LEU A 49 4.21 0.41 -1.85
N GLU A 50 4.59 0.55 -3.13
CA GLU A 50 5.98 0.37 -3.57
C GLU A 50 6.94 1.27 -2.79
N MET A 51 6.57 2.55 -2.61
CA MET A 51 7.40 3.51 -1.89
C MET A 51 7.48 3.22 -0.40
N MET A 52 6.39 2.76 0.25
CA MET A 52 6.42 2.31 1.65
C MET A 52 7.40 1.15 1.84
N LEU A 53 7.35 0.14 0.97
CA LEU A 53 8.22 -1.03 1.04
C LEU A 53 9.70 -0.64 0.85
N LYS A 54 9.97 0.30 -0.06
CA LYS A 54 11.31 0.86 -0.26
C LYS A 54 11.79 1.65 0.95
N ALA A 55 10.93 2.47 1.56
CA ALA A 55 11.25 3.18 2.78
C ALA A 55 11.62 2.19 3.91
N CYS A 56 10.83 1.13 4.08
CA CYS A 56 11.07 0.10 5.08
C CYS A 56 12.42 -0.62 4.86
N CYS A 57 12.79 -0.92 3.62
CA CYS A 57 14.13 -1.44 3.31
C CYS A 57 15.23 -0.50 3.84
N TYR A 58 15.14 0.80 3.54
CA TYR A 58 16.13 1.78 4.00
C TYR A 58 16.18 1.91 5.52
N VAL A 59 15.03 1.96 6.20
CA VAL A 59 14.94 2.00 7.68
C VAL A 59 15.71 0.81 8.29
N ASN A 60 15.54 -0.37 7.70
CA ASN A 60 16.17 -1.61 8.13
C ASN A 60 17.58 -1.83 7.56
N GLY A 61 18.21 -0.79 7.01
CA GLY A 61 19.62 -0.82 6.62
C GLY A 61 19.91 -1.50 5.28
N ARG A 62 18.91 -1.69 4.43
CA ARG A 62 19.05 -2.32 3.12
C ARG A 62 18.63 -1.37 2.00
N LYS A 63 19.46 -1.25 0.97
CA LYS A 63 19.06 -0.54 -0.24
C LYS A 63 18.07 -1.42 -1.02
N PRO A 64 16.84 -0.94 -1.32
CA PRO A 64 15.91 -1.69 -2.14
C PRO A 64 16.40 -1.77 -3.59
N PRO A 65 15.93 -2.76 -4.37
CA PRO A 65 16.16 -2.78 -5.81
C PRO A 65 15.61 -1.49 -6.45
N SER A 66 16.41 -0.82 -7.29
CA SER A 66 16.02 0.45 -7.91
C SER A 66 15.81 0.37 -9.42
N ASN A 67 16.28 -0.69 -10.08
CA ASN A 67 16.39 -0.74 -11.54
C ASN A 67 15.65 -1.95 -12.14
N GLY A 68 15.09 -1.73 -13.33
CA GLY A 68 14.44 -2.77 -14.13
C GLY A 68 13.22 -3.39 -13.43
N LYS A 69 12.80 -4.57 -13.91
CA LYS A 69 11.61 -5.27 -13.40
C LYS A 69 11.66 -5.52 -11.89
N LYS A 70 12.84 -5.80 -11.33
CA LYS A 70 13.04 -6.04 -9.90
C LYS A 70 12.82 -4.80 -9.04
N GLY A 71 13.00 -3.59 -9.60
CA GLY A 71 12.77 -2.33 -8.90
C GLY A 71 11.29 -2.01 -8.63
N HIS A 72 10.39 -2.69 -9.33
CA HIS A 72 8.93 -2.52 -9.25
C HIS A 72 8.22 -3.82 -8.84
N ASP A 73 8.98 -4.82 -8.37
CA ASP A 73 8.42 -6.09 -7.94
C ASP A 73 7.86 -5.95 -6.51
N ILE A 74 6.66 -5.36 -6.42
CA ILE A 74 5.96 -5.14 -5.15
C ILE A 74 5.71 -6.48 -4.46
N ALA A 75 5.40 -7.56 -5.20
CA ALA A 75 5.16 -8.88 -4.61
C ALA A 75 6.38 -9.40 -3.86
N ALA A 76 7.56 -9.31 -4.49
CA ALA A 76 8.80 -9.73 -3.85
C ALA A 76 9.14 -8.90 -2.60
N LEU A 77 8.93 -7.57 -2.66
CA LEU A 77 9.17 -6.69 -1.52
C LEU A 77 8.13 -6.89 -0.40
N TRP A 78 6.87 -7.13 -0.77
CA TRP A 78 5.78 -7.35 0.16
C TRP A 78 5.96 -8.64 0.96
N GLN A 79 6.57 -9.68 0.38
CA GLN A 79 6.82 -10.96 1.06
C GLN A 79 8.15 -11.00 1.81
N ASP A 80 9.01 -10.00 1.65
CA ASP A 80 10.30 -9.95 2.34
C ASP A 80 10.11 -9.65 3.83
N ASP A 81 10.78 -10.41 4.70
CA ASP A 81 10.74 -10.21 6.16
C ASP A 81 11.18 -8.80 6.58
N ILE A 82 12.03 -8.14 5.77
CA ILE A 82 12.42 -6.76 6.04
C ILE A 82 11.23 -5.81 6.10
N CYS A 83 10.15 -6.15 5.40
CA CYS A 83 8.94 -5.35 5.25
C CYS A 83 7.82 -5.78 6.21
N LEU A 84 8.10 -6.67 7.18
CA LEU A 84 7.08 -7.14 8.14
C LEU A 84 6.35 -5.99 8.84
N ALA A 85 7.07 -4.94 9.25
CA ALA A 85 6.45 -3.79 9.90
C ALA A 85 5.40 -3.10 9.02
N VAL A 86 5.67 -2.97 7.70
CA VAL A 86 4.69 -2.42 6.76
C VAL A 86 3.42 -3.28 6.74
N ARG A 87 3.56 -4.61 6.66
CA ARG A 87 2.41 -5.52 6.67
C ARG A 87 1.58 -5.36 7.94
N LEU A 88 2.23 -5.31 9.10
CA LEU A 88 1.55 -5.14 10.39
C LEU A 88 0.75 -3.84 10.47
N HIS A 89 1.35 -2.70 10.10
CA HIS A 89 0.62 -1.42 10.09
C HIS A 89 -0.53 -1.45 9.08
N VAL A 90 -0.34 -2.03 7.90
CA VAL A 90 -1.42 -2.17 6.91
C VAL A 90 -2.56 -3.04 7.46
N TYR A 91 -2.28 -4.11 8.20
CA TYR A 91 -3.33 -4.93 8.82
C TYR A 91 -4.09 -4.19 9.91
N ILE A 92 -3.41 -3.39 10.74
CA ILE A 92 -4.05 -2.55 11.76
C ILE A 92 -5.01 -1.56 11.09
N HIS A 93 -4.53 -0.85 10.07
CA HIS A 93 -5.35 0.13 9.35
C HIS A 93 -6.43 -0.50 8.47
N ALA A 94 -6.27 -1.75 8.05
CA ALA A 94 -7.34 -2.52 7.45
C ALA A 94 -8.49 -2.73 8.44
N GLY A 95 -8.21 -3.02 9.72
CA GLY A 95 -9.23 -3.07 10.76
C GLY A 95 -9.98 -1.73 10.91
N TYR A 96 -9.25 -0.62 11.00
CA TYR A 96 -9.88 0.71 11.08
C TYR A 96 -10.71 1.06 9.84
N ALA A 97 -10.27 0.66 8.64
CA ALA A 97 -11.02 0.87 7.41
C ALA A 97 -12.35 0.09 7.40
N VAL A 98 -12.39 -1.11 7.99
CA VAL A 98 -13.64 -1.86 8.19
C VAL A 98 -14.57 -1.07 9.13
N GLU A 99 -14.06 -0.66 10.30
CA GLU A 99 -14.86 0.07 11.29
C GLU A 99 -15.42 1.39 10.72
N GLU A 100 -14.59 2.16 10.01
CA GLU A 100 -15.01 3.41 9.36
C GLU A 100 -16.08 3.15 8.29
N ALA A 101 -15.90 2.10 7.48
CA ALA A 101 -16.87 1.71 6.47
C ALA A 101 -18.24 1.35 7.10
N ARG A 102 -18.26 0.60 8.21
CA ARG A 102 -19.49 0.28 8.96
C ARG A 102 -20.15 1.54 9.51
N LEU A 103 -19.38 2.41 10.16
CA LEU A 103 -19.89 3.64 10.76
C LEU A 103 -20.46 4.61 9.72
N SER A 104 -19.88 4.62 8.52
CA SER A 104 -20.34 5.50 7.44
C SER A 104 -21.68 5.08 6.83
N GLY A 105 -22.01 3.78 6.88
CA GLY A 105 -23.18 3.21 6.18
C GLY A 105 -23.15 3.36 4.65
N MET A 106 -22.02 3.80 4.07
CA MET A 106 -21.90 4.11 2.64
C MET A 106 -21.64 2.88 1.77
N PHE A 107 -21.21 1.76 2.38
CA PHE A 107 -20.77 0.57 1.67
C PHE A 107 -21.71 -0.60 1.99
N PRO A 108 -22.32 -1.24 0.99
CA PRO A 108 -23.27 -2.33 1.22
C PRO A 108 -22.60 -3.66 1.62
N ASP A 109 -21.33 -3.86 1.26
CA ASP A 109 -20.59 -5.11 1.42
C ASP A 109 -19.35 -4.91 2.32
N VAL A 110 -19.56 -4.42 3.55
CA VAL A 110 -18.45 -4.23 4.50
C VAL A 110 -18.00 -5.59 5.05
N PRO A 111 -16.69 -5.92 5.02
CA PRO A 111 -16.19 -7.17 5.56
C PRO A 111 -16.43 -7.36 7.07
N GLU A 112 -16.40 -8.61 7.51
CA GLU A 112 -16.29 -8.94 8.94
C GLU A 112 -14.86 -8.65 9.48
N ASP A 113 -14.72 -8.47 10.79
CA ASP A 113 -13.43 -8.04 11.40
C ASP A 113 -12.33 -9.08 11.23
N ASP A 114 -12.67 -10.36 11.30
CA ASP A 114 -11.75 -11.48 11.10
C ASP A 114 -11.38 -11.71 9.61
N GLU A 115 -12.13 -11.11 8.69
CA GLU A 115 -11.87 -11.17 7.25
C GLU A 115 -10.94 -10.05 6.77
N ALA A 116 -10.86 -8.93 7.50
CA ALA A 116 -10.15 -7.72 7.10
C ALA A 116 -8.68 -7.99 6.69
N GLN A 117 -7.97 -8.78 7.49
CA GLN A 117 -6.58 -9.15 7.23
C GLN A 117 -6.43 -10.04 5.99
N THR A 118 -7.33 -11.00 5.80
CA THR A 118 -7.32 -11.89 4.64
C THR A 118 -7.59 -11.10 3.36
N LEU A 119 -8.58 -10.21 3.40
CA LEU A 119 -8.95 -9.39 2.25
C LEU A 119 -7.87 -8.38 1.86
N ILE A 120 -7.22 -7.72 2.83
CA ILE A 120 -6.14 -6.79 2.48
C ILE A 120 -4.94 -7.50 1.85
N GLU A 121 -4.64 -8.73 2.28
CA GLU A 121 -3.62 -9.57 1.62
C GLU A 121 -4.01 -9.92 0.18
N GLU A 122 -5.26 -10.29 -0.07
CA GLU A 122 -5.76 -10.55 -1.43
C GLU A 122 -5.70 -9.30 -2.30
N TYR A 123 -6.08 -8.14 -1.77
CA TYR A 123 -6.06 -6.89 -2.52
C TYR A 123 -4.65 -6.40 -2.79
N VAL A 124 -3.71 -6.59 -1.87
CA VAL A 124 -2.29 -6.31 -2.11
C VAL A 124 -1.74 -7.24 -3.20
N LYS A 125 -2.10 -8.53 -3.23
CA LYS A 125 -1.72 -9.44 -4.31
C LYS A 125 -2.25 -8.97 -5.67
N GLU A 126 -3.50 -8.51 -5.72
CA GLU A 126 -4.07 -7.93 -6.94
C GLU A 126 -3.37 -6.63 -7.36
N LEU A 127 -3.05 -5.74 -6.42
CA LEU A 127 -2.24 -4.55 -6.69
C LEU A 127 -0.87 -4.93 -7.25
N CYS A 128 -0.20 -5.93 -6.67
CA CYS A 128 1.08 -6.42 -7.17
C CYS A 128 0.97 -6.96 -8.60
N ARG A 129 -0.11 -7.69 -8.91
CA ARG A 129 -0.38 -8.24 -10.24
C ARG A 129 -0.59 -7.12 -11.26
N LEU A 130 -1.39 -6.12 -10.91
CA LEU A 130 -1.68 -4.95 -11.74
C LEU A 130 -0.43 -4.08 -11.97
N HIS A 131 0.48 -4.03 -11.00
CA HIS A 131 1.70 -3.22 -11.08
C HIS A 131 2.89 -3.97 -11.73
N GLY A 132 2.90 -5.32 -11.69
CA GLY A 132 4.03 -6.17 -12.13
C GLY A 132 3.85 -6.93 -13.45
N GLY A 133 2.72 -6.77 -14.16
CA GLY A 133 2.30 -7.63 -15.28
C GLY A 133 3.09 -7.52 -16.60
N THR A 134 3.86 -8.59 -16.92
CA THR A 134 4.57 -8.94 -18.19
C THR A 134 5.56 -7.93 -18.79
N ALA A 135 6.69 -8.48 -19.28
CA ALA A 135 7.84 -7.72 -19.76
C ALA A 135 7.47 -6.71 -20.87
N GLY A 136 7.67 -5.42 -20.61
CA GLY A 136 7.76 -4.43 -21.67
C GLY A 136 7.37 -3.00 -21.30
N TYR A 137 6.47 -2.77 -20.33
CA TYR A 137 6.11 -1.40 -19.91
C TYR A 137 5.69 -1.36 -18.43
N PRO A 138 6.10 -0.33 -17.65
CA PRO A 138 5.83 -0.21 -16.22
C PRO A 138 4.38 0.16 -15.85
N LEU A 139 3.51 0.38 -16.84
CA LEU A 139 2.09 0.62 -16.64
C LEU A 139 1.31 -0.24 -17.64
N ARG A 140 0.67 -1.31 -17.15
CA ARG A 140 -0.27 -2.11 -17.94
C ARG A 140 -1.45 -2.46 -17.06
N TYR A 141 -2.46 -1.58 -17.05
CA TYR A 141 -3.80 -2.00 -16.67
C TYR A 141 -4.39 -2.72 -17.88
N PRO A 142 -4.67 -4.02 -17.82
CA PRO A 142 -5.33 -4.72 -18.91
C PRO A 142 -6.64 -4.02 -19.25
N HIS A 143 -6.93 -3.91 -20.55
CA HIS A 143 -8.19 -3.38 -21.06
C HIS A 143 -9.32 -4.44 -20.99
N GLU A 144 -9.07 -5.61 -20.43
CA GLU A 144 -10.05 -6.69 -20.40
C GLU A 144 -11.24 -6.29 -19.53
N CYS A 145 -12.44 -6.31 -20.12
CA CYS A 145 -13.68 -5.83 -19.48
C CYS A 145 -14.09 -6.65 -18.25
N ASP A 146 -13.48 -7.81 -18.02
CA ASP A 146 -13.90 -8.80 -17.02
C ASP A 146 -12.95 -8.90 -15.82
N GLU A 147 -11.91 -8.05 -15.75
CA GLU A 147 -10.96 -8.07 -14.64
C GLU A 147 -11.60 -7.51 -13.35
N LYS A 148 -11.78 -8.38 -12.36
CA LYS A 148 -12.21 -7.99 -11.01
C LYS A 148 -11.06 -7.29 -10.29
N ALA A 149 -11.15 -5.97 -10.21
CA ALA A 149 -10.26 -5.17 -9.38
C ALA A 149 -10.79 -5.10 -7.93
N PRO A 150 -9.91 -4.99 -6.93
CA PRO A 150 -10.33 -4.94 -5.53
C PRO A 150 -11.20 -3.70 -5.25
N PRO A 151 -12.11 -3.76 -4.26
CA PRO A 151 -12.78 -2.61 -3.69
C PRO A 151 -11.75 -1.55 -3.25
N LYS A 152 -11.67 -0.48 -4.04
CA LYS A 152 -10.72 0.63 -3.89
C LYS A 152 -10.78 1.33 -2.54
N HIS A 153 -11.95 1.41 -1.90
CA HIS A 153 -12.11 2.12 -0.62
C HIS A 153 -11.28 1.49 0.49
N PHE A 154 -11.51 0.20 0.72
CA PHE A 154 -10.85 -0.53 1.78
C PHE A 154 -9.32 -0.52 1.65
N VAL A 155 -8.80 -0.82 0.46
CA VAL A 155 -7.36 -0.88 0.23
C VAL A 155 -6.70 0.50 0.30
N VAL A 156 -7.35 1.55 -0.21
CA VAL A 156 -6.79 2.90 -0.18
C VAL A 156 -6.74 3.45 1.24
N ASP A 157 -7.81 3.28 2.03
CA ASP A 157 -7.86 3.79 3.39
C ASP A 157 -6.85 3.06 4.30
N ALA A 158 -6.74 1.74 4.19
CA ALA A 158 -5.76 0.95 4.92
C ALA A 158 -4.30 1.39 4.59
N LEU A 159 -3.99 1.54 3.30
CA LEU A 159 -2.67 1.99 2.88
C LEU A 159 -2.39 3.44 3.28
N CYS A 160 -3.38 4.33 3.16
CA CYS A 160 -3.26 5.73 3.61
C CYS A 160 -2.90 5.83 5.08
N GLY A 161 -3.61 5.11 5.95
CA GLY A 161 -3.34 5.13 7.38
C GLY A 161 -1.93 4.62 7.71
N ALA A 162 -1.53 3.52 7.11
CA ALA A 162 -0.19 2.97 7.31
C ALA A 162 0.93 3.88 6.76
N ALA A 163 0.67 4.61 5.66
CA ALA A 163 1.61 5.59 5.13
C ALA A 163 1.72 6.85 5.99
N ASP A 164 0.63 7.28 6.61
CA ASP A 164 0.62 8.39 7.56
C ASP A 164 1.44 8.05 8.81
N ASP A 165 1.27 6.85 9.37
CA ASP A 165 2.12 6.32 10.45
C ASP A 165 3.60 6.35 10.04
N MET A 166 3.92 5.84 8.85
CA MET A 166 5.31 5.81 8.36
C MET A 166 5.91 7.20 8.18
N ALA A 167 5.13 8.14 7.65
CA ALA A 167 5.59 9.51 7.43
C ALA A 167 5.86 10.25 8.75
N LYS A 168 5.07 9.97 9.79
CA LYS A 168 5.20 10.58 11.13
C LYS A 168 6.25 9.89 12.00
N SER A 169 6.32 8.56 11.92
CA SER A 169 6.99 7.70 12.90
C SER A 169 7.81 6.59 12.22
N LEU A 170 8.74 6.94 11.32
CA LEU A 170 9.61 5.97 10.64
C LEU A 170 10.30 4.94 11.54
N SER A 171 10.59 5.29 12.80
CA SER A 171 11.20 4.37 13.77
C SER A 171 10.33 3.16 14.10
N GLU A 172 9.01 3.26 13.98
CA GLU A 172 8.09 2.12 14.21
C GLU A 172 8.23 1.05 13.14
N PHE A 173 8.82 1.39 11.99
CA PHE A 173 9.07 0.48 10.89
C PHE A 173 10.46 -0.19 10.94
N ASP A 174 11.19 0.03 12.04
CA ASP A 174 12.47 -0.61 12.32
C ASP A 174 12.24 -1.94 13.06
N LEU A 175 12.64 -3.06 12.44
CA LEU A 175 12.44 -4.40 12.99
C LEU A 175 13.15 -4.62 14.33
N ARG A 176 14.13 -3.78 14.69
CA ARG A 176 14.78 -3.85 15.99
C ARG A 176 13.80 -3.51 17.12
N HIS A 177 12.93 -2.53 16.93
CA HIS A 177 11.93 -2.17 17.94
C HIS A 177 10.84 -3.24 18.08
N LEU A 178 10.48 -3.92 17.00
CA LEU A 178 9.50 -5.02 17.03
C LEU A 178 10.04 -6.27 17.75
N ARG A 179 11.36 -6.44 17.82
CA ARG A 179 12.01 -7.57 18.52
C ARG A 179 12.30 -7.29 20.00
N GLU A 180 12.32 -6.02 20.40
CA GLU A 180 12.57 -5.61 21.79
C GLU A 180 11.27 -5.54 22.61
N GLY A 181 10.11 -5.55 21.96
CA GLY A 181 8.77 -5.54 22.57
C GLY A 181 8.03 -6.89 22.60
N ALA A 182 8.67 -7.98 22.18
CA ALA A 182 8.14 -9.35 22.17
C ALA A 182 8.88 -10.22 23.18
#